data_AF-A0A7X8EN46-F1
#
_entry.id   AF-A0A7X8EN46-F1
#
_cell.length_a   1.000
_cell.length_b   1.000
_cell.length_c   1.000
_cell.angle_alpha   90.00
_cell.angle_beta   90.00
_cell.angle_gamma   90.00
#
_symmetry.space_group_name_H-M   'P 1'
#
loop_
_entity.id
_entity.type
_entity.pdbx_description
1 polymer ?
#
loop_
_entity_poly.entity_id
_entity_poly.type
_entity_poly.pdbx_seq_one_letter_code
_entity_poly.pdbx_strand_id
1 'polypeptide(L)'
;CMNHPFRDQEEAPDLIISEMSGSGLKIAEDGQTAVTFDDVNEREIVLQARDFGARGKLSATATVQAGGKEMEVRAVLKGTGERWVTLPKDENGNGIADCWEKAHDIWHCIADSDDDGEPEGKYPGDGLSAYEEYRGFFVKGKHVRLDPNKKDLFVYDPDGLAEKARFGPVTALEVHYIDPEEGRCTGTKDRARVVNFRSGFSHLVDQHCLWIKKGALKEPDPFNWGLCEGGEEIGPPRTADRYVLVYVDQIREDLARTVEENRNDIADALRERGLRSDAAWFEGQVDAAVAMTTIHEACHGLGITHHYKSLRETLPKGADVEKAIMALDISPSTGQMNCVMRYTRDWGKHPRLTFKAENDTLDILRGRPWPNTLCDTMDDCRGQMIVSDRETGQIF
;
A
#
# COMPACT_ATOMS: atom_id res chain seq x y z
N CYS A 1 8.42 15.02 -3.38
CA CYS A 1 8.16 13.76 -2.67
C CYS A 1 7.93 12.66 -3.72
N MET A 2 7.55 11.44 -3.33
CA MET A 2 7.56 10.27 -4.20
C MET A 2 6.50 10.24 -5.32
N ASN A 3 5.40 10.96 -5.15
CA ASN A 3 4.27 10.96 -6.09
C ASN A 3 3.76 12.38 -6.43
N HIS A 4 4.60 13.39 -6.24
CA HIS A 4 4.30 14.79 -6.60
C HIS A 4 5.61 15.55 -6.89
N PRO A 5 5.65 16.44 -7.90
CA PRO A 5 4.54 16.91 -8.74
C PRO A 5 4.08 15.90 -9.81
N PHE A 6 2.79 15.92 -10.16
CA PHE A 6 2.22 14.99 -11.15
C PHE A 6 2.76 15.20 -12.57
N ARG A 7 3.34 16.36 -12.87
CA ARG A 7 3.93 16.72 -14.16
C ARG A 7 5.35 17.16 -13.98
N ASP A 8 6.18 16.90 -14.99
CA ASP A 8 7.57 17.31 -14.97
C ASP A 8 7.65 18.83 -14.89
N GLN A 9 8.50 19.31 -13.98
CA GLN A 9 8.82 20.71 -13.81
C GLN A 9 10.33 20.88 -13.97
N GLU A 10 10.74 22.10 -14.25
CA GLU A 10 12.15 22.47 -14.40
C GLU A 10 12.94 22.08 -13.15
N GLU A 11 14.13 21.50 -13.35
CA GLU A 11 15.01 21.11 -12.25
C GLU A 11 15.47 22.36 -11.50
N ALA A 12 15.12 22.42 -10.22
CA ALA A 12 15.57 23.45 -9.29
C ALA A 12 16.13 22.77 -8.04
N PRO A 13 17.04 23.41 -7.29
CA PRO A 13 17.55 22.84 -6.04
C PRO A 13 16.43 22.57 -5.02
N ASP A 14 16.49 21.40 -4.39
CA ASP A 14 15.52 20.98 -3.37
C ASP A 14 15.67 21.73 -2.05
N LEU A 15 16.85 22.27 -1.77
CA LEU A 15 17.13 23.16 -0.64
C LEU A 15 17.61 24.50 -1.17
N ILE A 16 16.99 25.58 -0.71
CA ILE A 16 17.44 26.94 -1.04
C ILE A 16 17.57 27.79 0.23
N ILE A 17 18.52 28.71 0.23
CA ILE A 17 18.58 29.81 1.18
C ILE A 17 17.47 30.78 0.80
N SER A 18 16.53 30.98 1.72
CA SER A 18 15.36 31.81 1.52
C SER A 18 15.55 33.18 2.14
N GLU A 19 14.97 34.20 1.50
CA GLU A 19 15.03 35.56 2.00
C GLU A 19 14.06 35.74 3.17
N MET A 20 14.61 36.07 4.34
CA MET A 20 13.84 36.68 5.41
C MET A 20 13.86 38.20 5.23
N SER A 21 12.72 38.87 5.37
CA SER A 21 12.69 40.34 5.34
C SER A 21 13.63 40.90 6.42
N GLY A 22 14.58 41.76 6.03
CA GLY A 22 15.61 42.27 6.93
C GLY A 22 16.74 41.28 7.26
N SER A 23 16.87 40.19 6.48
CA SER A 23 17.87 39.13 6.69
C SER A 23 19.32 39.61 6.60
N GLY A 24 19.60 40.82 6.10
CA GLY A 24 20.96 41.38 6.01
C GLY A 24 21.91 40.52 5.16
N LEU A 25 21.34 39.71 4.26
CA LEU A 25 22.04 38.78 3.39
C LEU A 25 21.79 39.17 1.93
N LYS A 26 22.86 39.11 1.14
CA LYS A 26 22.79 39.04 -0.31
C LYS A 26 22.77 37.58 -0.72
N ILE A 27 21.61 37.08 -1.14
CA ILE A 27 21.42 35.71 -1.62
C ILE A 27 21.68 35.68 -3.13
N ALA A 28 22.42 34.66 -3.60
CA ALA A 28 22.65 34.43 -5.02
C ALA A 28 21.38 33.96 -5.74
N GLU A 29 21.31 34.15 -7.06
CA GLU A 29 20.12 33.84 -7.87
C GLU A 29 19.71 32.36 -7.79
N ASP A 30 20.69 31.46 -7.65
CA ASP A 30 20.47 30.01 -7.47
C ASP A 30 19.99 29.62 -6.06
N GLY A 31 19.96 30.56 -5.12
CA GLY A 31 19.62 30.32 -3.72
C GLY A 31 20.61 29.40 -3.00
N GLN A 32 21.78 29.10 -3.55
CA GLN A 32 22.77 28.17 -2.95
C GLN A 32 23.87 28.89 -2.16
N THR A 33 23.97 30.21 -2.29
CA THR A 33 24.98 31.02 -1.59
C THR A 33 24.36 32.29 -1.01
N ALA A 34 24.78 32.68 0.19
CA ALA A 34 24.44 33.95 0.80
C ALA A 34 25.66 34.60 1.43
N VAL A 35 25.75 35.93 1.34
CA VAL A 35 26.84 36.75 1.91
C VAL A 35 26.23 37.85 2.75
N THR A 36 26.81 38.15 3.92
CA THR A 36 26.33 39.26 4.77
C THR A 36 26.63 40.62 4.12
N PHE A 37 25.75 41.59 4.28
CA PHE A 37 26.03 42.96 3.81
C PHE A 37 27.08 43.66 4.66
N ASP A 38 27.04 43.43 5.97
CA ASP A 38 27.89 44.04 6.97
C ASP A 38 28.79 43.01 7.65
N ASP A 39 29.85 43.50 8.30
CA ASP A 39 30.68 42.71 9.20
C ASP A 39 29.87 42.29 10.43
N VAL A 40 29.73 40.98 10.64
CA VAL A 40 28.94 40.41 11.74
C VAL A 40 29.69 39.24 12.40
N ASN A 41 29.44 39.04 13.70
CA ASN A 41 29.97 37.89 14.45
C ASN A 41 29.07 36.66 14.38
N GLU A 42 27.80 36.85 14.04
CA GLU A 42 26.80 35.80 13.91
C GLU A 42 25.74 36.19 12.88
N ARG A 43 25.15 35.18 12.23
CA ARG A 43 23.98 35.38 11.37
C ARG A 43 23.12 34.13 11.33
N GLU A 44 21.81 34.36 11.31
CA GLU A 44 20.82 33.32 11.05
C GLU A 44 20.50 33.30 9.55
N ILE A 45 20.35 32.09 9.00
CA ILE A 45 19.85 31.86 7.65
C ILE A 45 18.58 31.03 7.74
N VAL A 46 17.63 31.28 6.84
CA VAL A 46 16.47 30.40 6.66
C VAL A 46 16.70 29.55 5.42
N LEU A 47 16.47 28.26 5.58
CA LEU A 47 16.52 27.31 4.50
C LEU A 47 15.10 26.83 4.22
N GLN A 48 14.71 26.86 2.95
CA GLN A 48 13.43 26.34 2.49
C GLN A 48 13.66 25.04 1.75
N ALA A 49 13.04 23.97 2.26
CA ALA A 49 12.94 22.70 1.57
C ALA A 49 11.79 22.74 0.57
N ARG A 50 12.07 22.34 -0.67
CA ARG A 50 11.11 22.17 -1.77
C ARG A 50 10.77 20.71 -2.04
N ASP A 51 11.57 19.80 -1.50
CA ASP A 51 11.29 18.37 -1.44
C ASP A 51 11.35 17.86 0.01
N PHE A 52 10.53 16.86 0.34
CA PHE A 52 10.47 16.30 1.69
C PHE A 52 11.65 15.37 2.02
N GLY A 53 12.35 14.88 0.99
CA GLY A 53 13.63 14.17 1.08
C GLY A 53 14.82 15.05 0.73
N ALA A 54 14.63 16.37 0.68
CA ALA A 54 15.69 17.34 0.37
C ALA A 54 16.84 17.20 1.37
N ARG A 55 18.06 17.08 0.83
CA ARG A 55 19.28 16.92 1.62
C ARG A 55 20.44 17.72 1.05
N GLY A 56 21.36 18.13 1.91
CA GLY A 56 22.53 18.91 1.50
C GLY A 56 23.55 19.10 2.61
N LYS A 57 24.61 19.82 2.27
CA LYS A 57 25.67 20.22 3.21
C LYS A 57 25.74 21.74 3.28
N LEU A 58 25.66 22.29 4.47
CA LEU A 58 25.86 23.72 4.71
C LEU A 58 27.26 23.96 5.23
N SER A 59 27.99 24.87 4.59
CA SER A 59 29.30 25.32 5.02
C SER A 59 29.31 26.85 5.12
N ALA A 60 30.21 27.39 5.93
CA ALA A 60 30.37 28.83 6.08
C ALA A 60 31.85 29.20 6.08
N THR A 61 32.17 30.34 5.48
CA THR A 61 33.51 30.94 5.49
C THR A 61 33.37 32.38 5.96
N ALA A 62 34.21 32.79 6.90
CA ALA A 62 34.29 34.16 7.38
C ALA A 62 35.58 34.80 6.87
N THR A 63 35.48 36.03 6.38
CA THR A 63 36.63 36.87 6.07
C THR A 63 36.94 37.72 7.30
N VAL A 64 38.15 37.59 7.85
CA VAL A 64 38.56 38.29 9.07
C VAL A 64 39.85 39.08 8.84
N GLN A 65 40.01 40.18 9.56
CA GLN A 65 41.26 40.94 9.61
C GLN A 65 42.11 40.44 10.77
N ALA A 66 43.27 39.85 10.48
CA ALA A 66 44.21 39.36 11.49
C ALA A 66 45.63 39.83 11.15
N GLY A 67 46.26 40.57 12.06
CA GLY A 67 47.63 41.09 11.86
C GLY A 67 47.77 42.07 10.68
N GLY A 68 46.70 42.83 10.37
CA GLY A 68 46.69 43.77 9.25
C GLY A 68 46.55 43.12 7.86
N LYS A 69 46.18 41.83 7.81
CA LYS A 69 45.88 41.10 6.58
C LYS A 69 44.49 40.50 6.65
N GLU A 70 43.85 40.47 5.49
CA GLU A 70 42.60 39.74 5.29
C GLU A 70 42.88 38.24 5.20
N MET A 71 42.08 37.45 5.91
CA MET A 71 42.21 35.99 5.98
C MET A 71 40.82 35.34 5.91
N GLU A 72 40.69 34.30 5.09
CA GLU A 72 39.50 33.45 5.10
C GLU A 72 39.64 32.34 6.15
N VAL A 73 38.61 32.20 6.98
CA VAL A 73 38.51 31.18 8.01
C VAL A 73 37.24 30.37 7.75
N ARG A 74 37.40 29.07 7.47
CA ARG A 74 36.27 28.16 7.32
C ARG A 74 35.72 27.78 8.68
N ALA A 75 34.40 27.85 8.83
CA ALA A 75 33.72 27.36 10.01
C ALA A 75 33.95 25.85 10.18
N VAL A 76 33.98 25.40 11.43
CA VAL A 76 34.05 23.99 11.79
C VAL A 76 32.90 23.64 12.72
N LEU A 77 32.26 22.51 12.47
CA LEU A 77 31.25 21.95 13.34
C LEU A 77 31.91 21.53 14.66
N LYS A 78 31.49 22.17 15.75
CA LYS A 78 31.97 21.84 17.09
C LYS A 78 31.59 20.39 17.44
N GLY A 79 32.59 19.58 17.78
CA GLY A 79 32.42 18.16 18.13
C GLY A 79 33.05 17.22 17.12
N THR A 80 32.82 17.44 15.82
CA THR A 80 33.37 16.60 14.74
C THR A 80 34.59 17.22 14.06
N GLY A 81 34.68 18.56 14.05
CA GLY A 81 35.72 19.29 13.31
C GLY A 81 35.47 19.35 11.79
N GLU A 82 34.32 18.85 11.32
CA GLU A 82 33.94 18.92 9.91
C GLU A 82 33.71 20.37 9.47
N ARG A 83 33.93 20.66 8.18
CA ARG A 83 33.78 22.01 7.61
C ARG A 83 32.38 22.29 7.07
N TRP A 84 31.43 21.41 7.38
CA TRP A 84 30.03 21.51 6.99
C TRP A 84 29.17 20.81 8.04
N VAL A 85 27.87 21.02 7.93
CA VAL A 85 26.83 20.25 8.61
C VAL A 85 25.91 19.62 7.56
N THR A 86 25.36 18.45 7.83
CA THR A 86 24.29 17.85 7.01
C THR A 86 22.95 18.47 7.35
N LEU A 87 22.12 18.67 6.33
CA LEU A 87 20.76 19.17 6.43
C LEU A 87 19.85 18.23 5.64
N PRO A 88 18.89 17.53 6.27
CA PRO A 88 18.75 17.38 7.72
C PRO A 88 20.00 16.74 8.35
N LYS A 89 20.06 16.73 9.69
CA LYS A 89 21.11 16.01 10.39
C LYS A 89 21.06 14.53 9.99
N ASP A 90 22.18 14.07 9.47
CA ASP A 90 22.41 12.75 8.89
C ASP A 90 23.86 12.37 9.20
N GLU A 91 24.09 11.67 10.33
CA GLU A 91 25.42 11.31 10.83
C GLU A 91 25.98 10.05 10.14
N ASN A 92 25.12 9.15 9.66
CA ASN A 92 25.52 7.93 8.96
C ASN A 92 25.66 8.14 7.45
N GLY A 93 25.23 9.29 6.92
CA GLY A 93 25.35 9.67 5.52
C GLY A 93 24.42 8.91 4.58
N ASN A 94 23.32 8.35 5.09
CA ASN A 94 22.38 7.56 4.29
C ASN A 94 21.34 8.44 3.57
N GLY A 95 21.24 9.74 3.88
CA GLY A 95 20.26 10.66 3.31
C GLY A 95 18.93 10.73 4.04
N ILE A 96 18.79 9.99 5.13
CA ILE A 96 17.62 9.96 5.99
C ILE A 96 17.95 10.79 7.23
N ALA A 97 16.97 11.53 7.75
CA ALA A 97 17.20 12.30 8.95
C ALA A 97 17.35 11.37 10.16
N ASP A 98 18.40 11.58 10.96
CA ASP A 98 18.67 10.80 12.16
C ASP A 98 17.46 10.72 13.11
N CYS A 99 16.71 11.82 13.20
CA CYS A 99 15.55 11.92 14.08
C CYS A 99 14.40 11.02 13.64
N TRP A 100 14.25 10.79 12.32
CA TRP A 100 13.23 9.91 11.79
C TRP A 100 13.63 8.45 12.04
N GLU A 101 14.87 8.06 11.72
CA GLU A 101 15.33 6.69 11.98
C GLU A 101 15.21 6.32 13.47
N LYS A 102 15.58 7.25 14.38
CA LYS A 102 15.44 7.06 15.83
C LYS A 102 13.99 7.01 16.31
N ALA A 103 13.07 7.67 15.61
CA ALA A 103 11.66 7.63 15.96
C ALA A 103 10.98 6.31 15.56
N HIS A 104 11.55 5.62 14.58
CA HIS A 104 11.09 4.32 14.08
C HIS A 104 11.97 3.14 14.52
N ASP A 105 12.91 3.37 15.44
CA ASP A 105 13.84 2.36 15.98
C ASP A 105 14.70 1.62 14.92
N ILE A 106 14.96 2.27 13.78
CA ILE A 106 15.77 1.76 12.66
C ILE A 106 17.09 2.52 12.48
N TRP A 107 17.60 3.14 13.56
CA TRP A 107 18.84 3.90 13.52
C TRP A 107 20.02 3.10 12.92
N HIS A 108 20.72 3.71 11.97
CA HIS A 108 21.74 3.07 11.12
C HIS A 108 21.19 2.11 10.05
N CYS A 109 19.95 2.31 9.59
CA CYS A 109 19.47 1.62 8.40
C CYS A 109 20.26 2.04 7.15
N ILE A 110 20.20 1.22 6.12
CA ILE A 110 20.72 1.55 4.80
C ILE A 110 19.58 2.22 4.03
N ALA A 111 19.89 3.22 3.22
CA ALA A 111 18.85 4.00 2.54
C ALA A 111 17.97 3.18 1.58
N ASP A 112 18.50 2.08 1.04
CA ASP A 112 17.82 1.14 0.16
C ASP A 112 17.36 -0.14 0.89
N SER A 113 17.29 -0.13 2.23
CA SER A 113 16.65 -1.22 2.98
C SER A 113 15.15 -1.20 2.77
N ASP A 114 14.54 -2.37 2.74
CA ASP A 114 13.09 -2.64 2.58
C ASP A 114 12.81 -3.79 3.53
N ASP A 115 12.84 -3.46 4.82
CA ASP A 115 12.94 -4.41 5.92
C ASP A 115 11.61 -4.51 6.71
N ASP A 116 10.51 -4.01 6.15
CA ASP A 116 9.16 -3.95 6.73
C ASP A 116 8.68 -5.32 7.18
N GLY A 117 8.55 -5.48 8.50
CA GLY A 117 8.26 -6.76 9.12
C GLY A 117 6.78 -7.03 9.37
N GLU A 118 5.93 -5.98 9.38
CA GLU A 118 4.55 -6.09 9.85
C GLU A 118 3.52 -5.73 8.75
N PRO A 119 2.49 -6.56 8.52
CA PRO A 119 2.30 -7.89 9.06
C PRO A 119 3.37 -8.86 8.57
N GLU A 120 3.62 -9.92 9.35
CA GLU A 120 4.53 -10.99 8.95
C GLU A 120 4.06 -11.59 7.62
N GLY A 121 5.02 -11.86 6.75
CA GLY A 121 4.75 -12.69 5.60
C GLY A 121 6.00 -13.38 5.07
N LYS A 122 6.10 -13.61 3.76
CA LYS A 122 7.11 -14.54 3.23
C LYS A 122 8.52 -13.95 3.38
N TYR A 123 8.62 -12.64 3.24
CA TYR A 123 9.85 -11.86 3.33
C TYR A 123 9.56 -10.49 3.96
N PRO A 124 10.60 -9.80 4.46
CA PRO A 124 10.47 -8.40 4.84
C PRO A 124 10.26 -7.51 3.60
N GLY A 125 9.72 -6.32 3.83
CA GLY A 125 9.57 -5.28 2.81
C GLY A 125 8.25 -5.28 2.03
N ASP A 126 7.97 -4.20 1.32
CA ASP A 126 6.85 -4.04 0.40
C ASP A 126 7.25 -3.46 -0.97
N GLY A 127 8.55 -3.32 -1.22
CA GLY A 127 9.12 -2.77 -2.44
C GLY A 127 9.43 -1.28 -2.38
N LEU A 128 9.17 -0.60 -1.26
CA LEU A 128 9.63 0.76 -0.99
C LEU A 128 10.90 0.73 -0.17
N SER A 129 11.88 1.58 -0.51
CA SER A 129 13.03 1.71 0.38
C SER A 129 12.74 2.62 1.58
N ALA A 130 13.52 2.45 2.64
CA ALA A 130 13.54 3.34 3.80
C ALA A 130 13.69 4.82 3.40
N TYR A 131 14.44 5.13 2.33
CA TYR A 131 14.52 6.50 1.82
C TYR A 131 13.23 6.96 1.13
N GLU A 132 12.56 6.10 0.37
CA GLU A 132 11.28 6.42 -0.27
C GLU A 132 10.18 6.64 0.77
N GLU A 133 10.11 5.78 1.77
CA GLU A 133 9.22 5.89 2.93
C GLU A 133 9.49 7.16 3.75
N TYR A 134 10.77 7.44 4.03
CA TYR A 134 11.21 8.69 4.63
C TYR A 134 10.76 9.87 3.77
N ARG A 135 11.11 9.94 2.48
CA ARG A 135 10.75 11.06 1.58
C ARG A 135 9.24 11.23 1.46
N GLY A 136 8.50 10.14 1.55
CA GLY A 136 7.05 10.11 1.75
C GLY A 136 6.23 10.40 0.49
N PHE A 137 4.92 10.31 0.66
CA PHE A 137 3.91 10.31 -0.40
C PHE A 137 2.80 11.30 -0.08
N PHE A 138 2.10 11.76 -1.10
CA PHE A 138 0.79 12.39 -0.95
C PHE A 138 -0.29 11.31 -0.97
N VAL A 139 -1.19 11.38 0.02
CA VAL A 139 -2.36 10.53 0.14
C VAL A 139 -3.56 11.44 0.36
N LYS A 140 -4.48 11.49 -0.62
CA LYS A 140 -5.65 12.40 -0.64
C LYS A 140 -5.26 13.86 -0.40
N GLY A 141 -4.21 14.33 -1.08
CA GLY A 141 -3.72 15.71 -1.03
C GLY A 141 -2.91 16.07 0.21
N LYS A 142 -2.59 15.11 1.09
CA LYS A 142 -1.75 15.33 2.28
C LYS A 142 -0.44 14.55 2.19
N HIS A 143 0.69 15.22 2.45
CA HIS A 143 1.98 14.55 2.59
C HIS A 143 2.03 13.72 3.87
N VAL A 144 2.52 12.49 3.75
CA VAL A 144 2.80 11.55 4.83
C VAL A 144 4.18 10.91 4.59
N ARG A 145 4.96 10.74 5.65
CA ARG A 145 6.07 9.78 5.67
C ARG A 145 5.50 8.44 6.11
N LEU A 146 6.05 7.36 5.58
CA LEU A 146 5.60 6.01 5.90
C LEU A 146 6.34 5.45 7.12
N ASP A 147 5.93 4.28 7.59
CA ASP A 147 6.52 3.61 8.75
C ASP A 147 7.33 2.40 8.27
N PRO A 148 8.68 2.43 8.33
CA PRO A 148 9.62 1.44 7.76
C PRO A 148 9.63 0.08 8.49
N ASN A 149 8.63 -0.13 9.32
CA ASN A 149 8.37 -1.39 9.99
C ASN A 149 7.09 -2.05 9.47
N LYS A 150 6.30 -1.34 8.65
CA LYS A 150 4.96 -1.73 8.22
C LYS A 150 4.87 -1.77 6.71
N LYS A 151 4.35 -2.86 6.20
CA LYS A 151 4.04 -3.02 4.79
C LYS A 151 2.90 -2.10 4.38
N ASP A 152 3.22 -1.20 3.48
CA ASP A 152 2.35 -0.22 2.86
C ASP A 152 1.72 -0.76 1.58
N LEU A 153 0.44 -0.47 1.41
CA LEU A 153 -0.28 -0.76 0.18
C LEU A 153 -1.06 0.48 -0.27
N PHE A 154 -0.73 0.94 -1.47
CA PHE A 154 -1.47 2.03 -2.11
C PHE A 154 -2.66 1.48 -2.90
N VAL A 155 -3.85 2.00 -2.60
CA VAL A 155 -5.11 1.54 -3.20
C VAL A 155 -5.84 2.70 -3.86
N TYR A 156 -6.14 2.57 -5.15
CA TYR A 156 -7.12 3.42 -5.81
C TYR A 156 -8.50 2.76 -5.75
N ASP A 157 -9.38 3.32 -4.91
CA ASP A 157 -10.72 2.80 -4.59
C ASP A 157 -11.81 3.84 -4.93
N PRO A 158 -12.07 4.13 -6.22
CA PRO A 158 -13.03 5.16 -6.64
C PRO A 158 -14.47 4.90 -6.16
N ASP A 159 -14.82 3.66 -5.84
CA ASP A 159 -16.16 3.25 -5.41
C ASP A 159 -16.28 3.07 -3.88
N GLY A 160 -15.18 3.23 -3.14
CA GLY A 160 -15.08 3.05 -1.69
C GLY A 160 -15.36 1.61 -1.24
N LEU A 161 -15.08 0.61 -2.08
CA LEU A 161 -15.33 -0.79 -1.79
C LEU A 161 -14.39 -1.32 -0.71
N ALA A 162 -13.09 -1.08 -0.84
CA ALA A 162 -12.07 -1.58 0.07
C ALA A 162 -12.06 -0.82 1.39
N GLU A 163 -12.25 0.51 1.34
CA GLU A 163 -12.37 1.34 2.53
C GLU A 163 -13.57 0.91 3.40
N LYS A 164 -14.75 0.71 2.78
CA LYS A 164 -15.95 0.21 3.50
C LYS A 164 -15.79 -1.22 3.99
N ALA A 165 -15.06 -2.06 3.25
CA ALA A 165 -14.74 -3.42 3.67
C ALA A 165 -13.75 -3.47 4.85
N ARG A 166 -13.16 -2.33 5.24
CA ARG A 166 -12.09 -2.22 6.23
C ARG A 166 -10.89 -3.10 5.85
N PHE A 167 -10.48 -3.02 4.58
CA PHE A 167 -9.43 -3.88 4.03
C PHE A 167 -8.14 -3.82 4.86
N GLY A 168 -7.57 -2.64 5.10
CA GLY A 168 -6.37 -2.47 5.94
C GLY A 168 -6.48 -3.09 7.32
N PRO A 169 -7.51 -2.77 8.14
CA PRO A 169 -7.70 -3.42 9.44
C PRO A 169 -7.87 -4.94 9.38
N VAL A 170 -8.46 -5.47 8.31
CA VAL A 170 -8.60 -6.92 8.10
C VAL A 170 -7.27 -7.54 7.68
N THR A 171 -6.46 -6.85 6.88
CA THR A 171 -5.19 -7.39 6.40
C THR A 171 -4.02 -7.10 7.32
N ALA A 172 -4.20 -6.19 8.27
CA ALA A 172 -3.17 -5.54 9.06
C ALA A 172 -2.13 -4.74 8.22
N LEU A 173 -2.37 -4.55 6.93
CA LEU A 173 -1.55 -3.69 6.08
C LEU A 173 -1.83 -2.21 6.36
N GLU A 174 -0.81 -1.38 6.21
CA GLU A 174 -0.98 0.07 6.21
C GLU A 174 -1.48 0.50 4.81
N VAL A 175 -2.81 0.66 4.71
CA VAL A 175 -3.46 0.93 3.41
C VAL A 175 -3.62 2.42 3.18
N HIS A 176 -3.00 2.92 2.12
CA HIS A 176 -3.08 4.31 1.66
C HIS A 176 -4.07 4.43 0.50
N TYR A 177 -5.28 4.91 0.79
CA TYR A 177 -6.26 5.21 -0.25
C TYR A 177 -5.90 6.52 -0.96
N ILE A 178 -5.66 6.48 -2.26
CA ILE A 178 -5.13 7.60 -3.03
C ILE A 178 -6.09 8.13 -4.09
N ASP A 179 -5.88 9.39 -4.46
CA ASP A 179 -6.51 10.00 -5.63
C ASP A 179 -5.87 9.49 -6.94
N PRO A 180 -6.58 9.54 -8.10
CA PRO A 180 -6.09 8.90 -9.31
C PRO A 180 -4.77 9.49 -9.82
N GLU A 181 -4.52 10.80 -9.63
CA GLU A 181 -3.25 11.44 -10.01
C GLU A 181 -2.07 10.99 -9.13
N GLU A 182 -2.30 10.77 -7.84
CA GLU A 182 -1.29 10.36 -6.86
C GLU A 182 -0.75 8.95 -7.15
N GLY A 183 -1.56 8.10 -7.77
CA GLY A 183 -1.14 6.78 -8.19
C GLY A 183 -0.95 6.62 -9.69
N ARG A 184 -1.04 7.68 -10.51
CA ARG A 184 -1.10 7.55 -11.98
C ARG A 184 -2.17 6.56 -12.48
N CYS A 185 -3.29 6.45 -11.76
CA CYS A 185 -4.42 5.61 -12.11
C CYS A 185 -5.40 6.37 -13.07
N THR A 186 -4.89 7.33 -13.88
CA THR A 186 -5.63 8.22 -14.81
C THR A 186 -5.58 7.80 -16.29
N GLY A 187 -5.03 6.62 -16.60
CA GLY A 187 -4.87 6.14 -17.98
C GLY A 187 -3.60 6.65 -18.69
N THR A 188 -2.62 7.16 -17.92
CA THR A 188 -1.27 7.44 -18.41
C THR A 188 -0.62 6.16 -18.92
N LYS A 189 -0.10 6.18 -20.15
CA LYS A 189 0.60 5.03 -20.75
C LYS A 189 2.02 4.84 -20.23
N ASP A 190 2.63 5.92 -19.75
CA ASP A 190 3.96 5.90 -19.13
C ASP A 190 3.83 5.63 -17.62
N ARG A 191 4.52 4.59 -17.14
CA ARG A 191 4.53 4.14 -15.73
C ARG A 191 3.12 4.13 -15.13
N ALA A 192 2.21 3.43 -15.82
CA ALA A 192 0.82 3.32 -15.41
C ALA A 192 0.75 2.77 -13.98
N ARG A 193 -0.07 3.40 -13.13
CA ARG A 193 -0.27 2.99 -11.74
C ARG A 193 0.96 3.04 -10.82
N VAL A 194 2.13 3.47 -11.29
CA VAL A 194 3.32 3.57 -10.43
C VAL A 194 3.13 4.72 -9.46
N VAL A 195 3.19 4.46 -8.15
CA VAL A 195 2.99 5.48 -7.11
C VAL A 195 4.29 6.21 -6.80
N ASN A 196 5.43 5.51 -6.77
CA ASN A 196 6.75 6.12 -6.55
C ASN A 196 7.35 6.67 -7.84
N PHE A 197 6.52 7.29 -8.70
CA PHE A 197 6.95 7.74 -10.02
C PHE A 197 7.93 8.92 -10.02
N ARG A 198 8.09 9.61 -8.87
CA ARG A 198 9.17 10.58 -8.63
C ARG A 198 10.36 9.97 -7.92
N SER A 199 10.54 8.65 -8.01
CA SER A 199 11.71 7.97 -7.50
C SER A 199 13.03 8.52 -8.05
N GLY A 200 14.11 8.28 -7.31
CA GLY A 200 15.43 8.79 -7.62
C GLY A 200 16.48 8.05 -6.81
N PHE A 201 17.06 8.72 -5.82
CA PHE A 201 18.01 8.08 -4.90
C PHE A 201 17.35 6.90 -4.14
N SER A 202 18.11 5.81 -3.99
CA SER A 202 17.71 4.60 -3.24
C SER A 202 16.38 3.97 -3.67
N HIS A 203 16.02 4.13 -4.94
CA HIS A 203 14.86 3.45 -5.50
C HIS A 203 15.13 1.96 -5.73
N LEU A 204 14.21 1.09 -5.32
CA LEU A 204 14.31 -0.36 -5.49
C LEU A 204 13.54 -0.82 -6.72
N VAL A 205 12.22 -0.65 -6.71
CA VAL A 205 11.30 -1.09 -7.76
C VAL A 205 10.15 -0.12 -7.95
N ASP A 206 9.52 -0.13 -9.12
CA ASP A 206 8.28 0.60 -9.36
C ASP A 206 7.15 -0.05 -8.53
N GLN A 207 6.63 0.68 -7.54
CA GLN A 207 5.50 0.23 -6.73
C GLN A 207 4.20 0.67 -7.39
N HIS A 208 3.24 -0.25 -7.56
CA HIS A 208 2.00 0.00 -8.29
C HIS A 208 0.77 0.12 -7.38
N CYS A 209 -0.17 1.02 -7.70
CA CYS A 209 -1.48 1.15 -7.04
C CYS A 209 -2.33 -0.10 -7.31
N LEU A 210 -2.91 -0.71 -6.26
CA LEU A 210 -4.00 -1.69 -6.42
C LEU A 210 -5.27 -0.95 -6.80
N TRP A 211 -5.86 -1.28 -7.95
CA TRP A 211 -7.10 -0.65 -8.40
C TRP A 211 -8.28 -1.56 -8.11
N ILE A 212 -9.17 -1.11 -7.21
CA ILE A 212 -10.40 -1.82 -6.83
C ILE A 212 -11.59 -0.98 -7.27
N LYS A 213 -12.50 -1.54 -8.07
CA LYS A 213 -13.66 -0.81 -8.60
C LYS A 213 -14.87 -1.69 -8.80
N LYS A 214 -16.03 -1.07 -8.97
CA LYS A 214 -17.23 -1.78 -9.44
C LYS A 214 -17.02 -2.26 -10.87
N GLY A 215 -17.38 -3.51 -11.11
CA GLY A 215 -17.48 -4.09 -12.44
C GLY A 215 -18.93 -4.35 -12.83
N ALA A 216 -19.13 -4.75 -14.08
CA ALA A 216 -20.39 -5.30 -14.55
C ALA A 216 -20.11 -6.53 -15.42
N LEU A 217 -20.92 -7.57 -15.26
CA LEU A 217 -20.88 -8.72 -16.15
C LEU A 217 -21.55 -8.37 -17.47
N LYS A 218 -21.02 -8.90 -18.59
CA LYS A 218 -21.64 -8.72 -19.92
C LYS A 218 -22.96 -9.50 -20.04
N GLU A 219 -23.02 -10.64 -19.37
CA GLU A 219 -24.20 -11.52 -19.29
C GLU A 219 -24.34 -11.98 -17.83
N PRO A 220 -25.55 -12.16 -17.29
CA PRO A 220 -25.74 -12.64 -15.93
C PRO A 220 -25.04 -13.99 -15.72
N ASP A 221 -24.14 -14.04 -14.74
CA ASP A 221 -23.46 -15.25 -14.30
C ASP A 221 -23.78 -15.45 -12.80
N PRO A 222 -24.86 -16.21 -12.49
CA PRO A 222 -25.35 -16.35 -11.13
C PRO A 222 -24.24 -16.78 -10.17
N PHE A 223 -24.10 -16.04 -9.07
CA PHE A 223 -23.13 -16.26 -8.00
C PHE A 223 -21.67 -16.01 -8.36
N ASN A 224 -21.40 -15.36 -9.50
CA ASN A 224 -20.10 -14.76 -9.80
C ASN A 224 -20.10 -13.30 -9.34
N TRP A 225 -19.43 -13.02 -8.22
CA TRP A 225 -19.54 -11.74 -7.51
C TRP A 225 -18.36 -10.80 -7.70
N GLY A 226 -17.29 -11.24 -8.34
CA GLY A 226 -16.10 -10.44 -8.57
C GLY A 226 -15.10 -11.14 -9.48
N LEU A 227 -14.02 -10.43 -9.79
CA LEU A 227 -12.92 -10.95 -10.59
C LEU A 227 -11.66 -10.13 -10.29
N CYS A 228 -10.53 -10.79 -10.13
CA CYS A 228 -9.24 -10.14 -10.32
C CYS A 228 -8.80 -10.38 -11.78
N GLU A 229 -8.84 -9.33 -12.59
CA GLU A 229 -8.54 -9.39 -14.02
C GLU A 229 -7.17 -8.75 -14.29
N GLY A 230 -6.35 -9.36 -15.14
CA GLY A 230 -5.05 -8.82 -15.54
C GLY A 230 -4.10 -9.89 -16.09
N GLY A 231 -2.84 -9.51 -16.29
CA GLY A 231 -1.79 -10.38 -16.82
C GLY A 231 -1.45 -11.57 -15.91
N GLU A 232 -0.69 -12.52 -16.46
CA GLU A 232 -0.25 -13.73 -15.76
C GLU A 232 0.63 -13.41 -14.55
N GLU A 233 1.33 -12.27 -14.56
CA GLU A 233 2.16 -11.83 -13.45
C GLU A 233 1.32 -11.40 -12.23
N ILE A 234 1.86 -11.71 -11.05
CA ILE A 234 1.27 -11.44 -9.73
C ILE A 234 1.25 -9.92 -9.49
N GLY A 235 0.20 -9.38 -8.83
CA GLY A 235 -0.15 -7.95 -8.81
C GLY A 235 0.74 -7.04 -7.96
N PRO A 236 0.23 -5.92 -7.41
CA PRO A 236 1.05 -4.93 -6.71
C PRO A 236 1.99 -5.53 -5.66
N PRO A 237 3.22 -4.99 -5.53
CA PRO A 237 3.78 -3.87 -6.26
C PRO A 237 4.30 -4.20 -7.68
N ARG A 238 4.27 -5.46 -8.16
CA ARG A 238 5.00 -5.88 -9.39
C ARG A 238 4.43 -5.36 -10.72
N THR A 239 3.11 -5.37 -10.92
CA THR A 239 2.51 -5.03 -12.23
C THR A 239 1.31 -4.10 -12.19
N ALA A 240 1.21 -3.25 -13.22
CA ALA A 240 0.09 -2.39 -13.53
C ALA A 240 -1.10 -3.11 -14.20
N ASP A 241 -1.01 -4.41 -14.48
CA ASP A 241 -2.03 -5.10 -15.27
C ASP A 241 -3.25 -5.55 -14.46
N ARG A 242 -3.06 -5.91 -13.18
CA ARG A 242 -4.14 -6.49 -12.36
C ARG A 242 -5.06 -5.46 -11.74
N TYR A 243 -6.36 -5.56 -11.97
CA TYR A 243 -7.39 -4.78 -11.29
C TYR A 243 -8.49 -5.67 -10.74
N VAL A 244 -9.10 -5.21 -9.66
CA VAL A 244 -10.13 -5.92 -8.93
C VAL A 244 -11.48 -5.34 -9.30
N LEU A 245 -12.36 -6.21 -9.78
CA LEU A 245 -13.74 -5.92 -10.10
C LEU A 245 -14.65 -6.57 -9.07
N VAL A 246 -15.60 -5.80 -8.54
CA VAL A 246 -16.68 -6.32 -7.70
C VAL A 246 -18.02 -6.06 -8.37
N TYR A 247 -18.78 -7.12 -8.60
CA TYR A 247 -20.08 -7.09 -9.28
C TYR A 247 -21.21 -6.83 -8.28
N VAL A 248 -21.26 -5.60 -7.75
CA VAL A 248 -22.21 -5.20 -6.69
C VAL A 248 -23.67 -5.46 -7.07
N ASP A 249 -24.03 -5.20 -8.34
CA ASP A 249 -25.40 -5.42 -8.82
C ASP A 249 -25.74 -6.91 -8.89
N GLN A 250 -24.79 -7.75 -9.36
CA GLN A 250 -24.96 -9.21 -9.39
C GLN A 250 -25.11 -9.80 -7.98
N ILE A 251 -24.31 -9.32 -7.01
CA ILE A 251 -24.43 -9.70 -5.59
C ILE A 251 -25.84 -9.42 -5.09
N ARG A 252 -26.34 -8.21 -5.33
CA ARG A 252 -27.68 -7.79 -4.88
C ARG A 252 -28.76 -8.64 -5.52
N GLU A 253 -28.69 -8.87 -6.83
CA GLU A 253 -29.66 -9.69 -7.57
C GLU A 253 -29.71 -11.13 -7.07
N ASP A 254 -28.54 -11.73 -6.82
CA ASP A 254 -28.44 -13.10 -6.31
C ASP A 254 -28.98 -13.23 -4.89
N LEU A 255 -28.68 -12.26 -4.01
CA LEU A 255 -29.22 -12.24 -2.66
C LEU A 255 -30.73 -12.00 -2.67
N ALA A 256 -31.25 -11.08 -3.49
CA ALA A 256 -32.68 -10.82 -3.61
C ALA A 256 -33.44 -12.07 -4.06
N ARG A 257 -32.92 -12.75 -5.09
CA ARG A 257 -33.48 -14.02 -5.58
C ARG A 257 -33.47 -15.09 -4.49
N THR A 258 -32.37 -15.21 -3.74
CA THR A 258 -32.23 -16.21 -2.67
C THR A 258 -33.19 -15.92 -1.51
N VAL A 259 -33.35 -14.66 -1.11
CA VAL A 259 -34.30 -14.25 -0.07
C VAL A 259 -35.75 -14.51 -0.49
N GLU A 260 -36.09 -14.26 -1.75
CA GLU A 260 -37.42 -14.54 -2.28
C GLU A 260 -37.72 -16.05 -2.29
N GLU A 261 -36.79 -16.85 -2.82
CA GLU A 261 -36.91 -18.31 -2.93
C GLU A 261 -37.06 -18.98 -1.54
N ASN A 262 -36.47 -18.40 -0.49
CA ASN A 262 -36.39 -18.98 0.85
C ASN A 262 -37.07 -18.12 1.93
N ARG A 263 -38.04 -17.28 1.54
CA ARG A 263 -38.63 -16.25 2.39
C ARG A 263 -39.09 -16.75 3.77
N ASN A 264 -39.80 -17.88 3.80
CA ASN A 264 -40.37 -18.41 5.04
C ASN A 264 -39.28 -18.92 5.97
N ASP A 265 -38.33 -19.70 5.44
CA ASP A 265 -37.24 -20.29 6.22
C ASP A 265 -36.33 -19.21 6.81
N ILE A 266 -36.01 -18.18 6.02
CA ILE A 266 -35.22 -17.03 6.47
C ILE A 266 -36.00 -16.24 7.54
N ALA A 267 -37.28 -15.96 7.31
CA ALA A 267 -38.09 -15.23 8.29
C ALA A 267 -38.21 -15.97 9.63
N ASP A 268 -38.30 -17.30 9.59
CA ASP A 268 -38.36 -18.15 10.78
C ASP A 268 -37.03 -18.16 11.53
N ALA A 269 -35.90 -18.35 10.83
CA ALA A 269 -34.56 -18.31 11.41
C ALA A 269 -34.21 -16.95 12.02
N LEU A 270 -34.57 -15.84 11.36
CA LEU A 270 -34.36 -14.50 11.90
C LEU A 270 -35.22 -14.24 13.13
N ARG A 271 -36.47 -14.72 13.16
CA ARG A 271 -37.37 -14.56 14.30
C ARG A 271 -36.85 -15.25 15.56
N GLU A 272 -36.26 -16.42 15.44
CA GLU A 272 -35.59 -17.12 16.57
C GLU A 272 -34.45 -16.27 17.18
N ARG A 273 -33.86 -15.39 16.38
CA ARG A 273 -32.76 -14.49 16.75
C ARG A 273 -33.23 -13.08 17.10
N GLY A 274 -34.54 -12.82 17.10
CA GLY A 274 -35.12 -11.50 17.37
C GLY A 274 -34.95 -10.47 16.24
N LEU A 275 -34.64 -10.94 15.02
CA LEU A 275 -34.40 -10.12 13.83
C LEU A 275 -35.58 -10.18 12.86
N ARG A 276 -35.57 -9.31 11.84
CA ARG A 276 -36.57 -9.26 10.76
C ARG A 276 -35.88 -9.10 9.41
N SER A 277 -36.37 -9.80 8.38
CA SER A 277 -35.91 -9.66 6.99
C SER A 277 -36.51 -8.42 6.31
N ASP A 278 -36.32 -7.25 6.92
CA ASP A 278 -36.73 -5.97 6.32
C ASP A 278 -35.67 -5.42 5.36
N ALA A 279 -35.96 -4.26 4.75
CA ALA A 279 -35.07 -3.63 3.79
C ALA A 279 -33.71 -3.29 4.42
N ALA A 280 -33.67 -2.80 5.67
CA ALA A 280 -32.42 -2.44 6.32
C ALA A 280 -31.55 -3.68 6.59
N TRP A 281 -32.18 -4.78 7.01
CA TRP A 281 -31.49 -6.06 7.14
C TRP A 281 -30.91 -6.51 5.80
N PHE A 282 -31.70 -6.48 4.72
CA PHE A 282 -31.27 -6.91 3.38
C PHE A 282 -30.08 -6.08 2.86
N GLU A 283 -30.14 -4.75 2.98
CA GLU A 283 -29.02 -3.88 2.62
C GLU A 283 -27.75 -4.24 3.41
N GLY A 284 -27.88 -4.54 4.70
CA GLY A 284 -26.76 -5.01 5.51
C GLY A 284 -26.13 -6.32 5.00
N GLN A 285 -26.92 -7.20 4.40
CA GLN A 285 -26.41 -8.45 3.80
C GLN A 285 -25.71 -8.20 2.47
N VAL A 286 -26.24 -7.27 1.66
CA VAL A 286 -25.58 -6.83 0.43
C VAL A 286 -24.22 -6.21 0.76
N ASP A 287 -24.17 -5.29 1.73
CA ASP A 287 -22.93 -4.64 2.16
C ASP A 287 -21.91 -5.67 2.68
N ALA A 288 -22.35 -6.65 3.47
CA ALA A 288 -21.49 -7.72 3.97
C ALA A 288 -20.93 -8.61 2.84
N ALA A 289 -21.77 -8.96 1.86
CA ALA A 289 -21.37 -9.75 0.70
C ALA A 289 -20.41 -9.00 -0.23
N VAL A 290 -20.63 -7.69 -0.42
CA VAL A 290 -19.72 -6.80 -1.15
C VAL A 290 -18.38 -6.69 -0.42
N ALA A 291 -18.38 -6.48 0.90
CA ALA A 291 -17.16 -6.39 1.69
C ALA A 291 -16.34 -7.69 1.62
N MET A 292 -16.99 -8.84 1.84
CA MET A 292 -16.36 -10.16 1.72
C MET A 292 -15.74 -10.37 0.33
N THR A 293 -16.50 -10.07 -0.72
CA THR A 293 -16.02 -10.24 -2.10
C THR A 293 -14.88 -9.28 -2.41
N THR A 294 -14.97 -8.03 -1.96
CA THR A 294 -13.90 -7.05 -2.14
C THR A 294 -12.60 -7.52 -1.51
N ILE A 295 -12.64 -7.98 -0.25
CA ILE A 295 -11.46 -8.50 0.44
C ILE A 295 -10.89 -9.70 -0.32
N HIS A 296 -11.75 -10.63 -0.73
CA HIS A 296 -11.36 -11.83 -1.46
C HIS A 296 -10.63 -11.51 -2.78
N GLU A 297 -11.23 -10.70 -3.64
CA GLU A 297 -10.62 -10.34 -4.92
C GLU A 297 -9.40 -9.43 -4.73
N ALA A 298 -9.41 -8.55 -3.73
CA ALA A 298 -8.25 -7.74 -3.38
C ALA A 298 -7.04 -8.60 -2.98
N CYS A 299 -7.24 -9.67 -2.20
CA CYS A 299 -6.19 -10.63 -1.89
C CYS A 299 -5.61 -11.27 -3.16
N HIS A 300 -6.45 -11.63 -4.13
CA HIS A 300 -5.98 -12.09 -5.44
C HIS A 300 -5.24 -11.02 -6.24
N GLY A 301 -5.65 -9.76 -6.10
CA GLY A 301 -4.96 -8.58 -6.61
C GLY A 301 -3.56 -8.45 -6.05
N LEU A 302 -3.35 -8.76 -4.77
CA LEU A 302 -2.04 -8.73 -4.12
C LEU A 302 -1.14 -9.88 -4.57
N GLY A 303 -1.74 -11.03 -4.89
CA GLY A 303 -0.99 -12.22 -5.25
C GLY A 303 -1.18 -13.39 -4.29
N ILE A 304 -2.07 -13.23 -3.32
CA ILE A 304 -2.53 -14.34 -2.49
C ILE A 304 -3.25 -15.33 -3.39
N THR A 305 -2.73 -16.53 -3.37
CA THR A 305 -3.14 -17.61 -4.23
C THR A 305 -3.44 -18.79 -3.30
N HIS A 306 -4.61 -19.43 -3.46
CA HIS A 306 -5.11 -20.33 -2.40
C HIS A 306 -5.83 -21.62 -2.90
N HIS A 307 -5.77 -21.93 -4.21
CA HIS A 307 -6.17 -23.25 -4.74
C HIS A 307 -5.14 -24.38 -4.44
N TYR A 308 -4.24 -24.20 -3.48
CA TYR A 308 -2.91 -24.81 -3.45
C TYR A 308 -2.87 -26.27 -3.03
N LYS A 309 -3.77 -26.69 -2.13
CA LYS A 309 -3.54 -27.96 -1.43
C LYS A 309 -4.03 -29.20 -2.20
N SER A 310 -5.12 -29.08 -2.95
CA SER A 310 -5.59 -30.16 -3.84
C SER A 310 -4.70 -30.33 -5.08
N LEU A 311 -4.11 -29.26 -5.61
CA LEU A 311 -3.21 -29.31 -6.77
C LEU A 311 -1.82 -29.89 -6.43
N ARG A 312 -1.29 -29.58 -5.24
CA ARG A 312 0.04 -30.05 -4.81
C ARG A 312 0.15 -31.58 -4.71
N GLU A 313 -0.95 -32.27 -4.45
CA GLU A 313 -1.02 -33.75 -4.46
C GLU A 313 -0.98 -34.33 -5.89
N THR A 314 -1.40 -33.55 -6.89
CA THR A 314 -1.42 -33.96 -8.30
C THR A 314 -0.17 -33.59 -9.08
N LEU A 315 0.68 -32.70 -8.53
CA LEU A 315 1.91 -32.24 -9.16
C LEU A 315 3.10 -33.19 -8.89
N PRO A 316 4.04 -33.35 -9.85
CA PRO A 316 5.24 -34.15 -9.63
C PRO A 316 6.05 -33.64 -8.44
N LYS A 317 6.58 -34.55 -7.62
CA LYS A 317 7.46 -34.19 -6.49
C LYS A 317 8.67 -33.39 -7.00
N GLY A 318 8.87 -32.20 -6.43
CA GLY A 318 9.97 -31.29 -6.82
C GLY A 318 9.63 -30.36 -7.98
N ALA A 319 8.41 -30.39 -8.52
CA ALA A 319 7.95 -29.39 -9.48
C ALA A 319 7.80 -28.02 -8.79
N ASP A 320 8.16 -26.97 -9.51
CA ASP A 320 7.77 -25.60 -9.19
C ASP A 320 6.25 -25.50 -9.33
N VAL A 321 5.59 -25.46 -8.17
CA VAL A 321 4.13 -25.49 -8.06
C VAL A 321 3.50 -24.27 -8.72
N GLU A 322 4.15 -23.11 -8.65
CA GLU A 322 3.66 -21.86 -9.25
C GLU A 322 3.70 -21.94 -10.77
N LYS A 323 4.84 -22.37 -11.32
CA LYS A 323 5.01 -22.53 -12.77
C LYS A 323 4.06 -23.57 -13.38
N ALA A 324 3.80 -24.66 -12.65
CA ALA A 324 2.87 -25.69 -13.11
C ALA A 324 1.41 -25.20 -13.09
N ILE A 325 1.03 -24.36 -12.13
CA ILE A 325 -0.34 -23.82 -12.00
C ILE A 325 -0.62 -22.75 -13.05
N MET A 326 0.31 -21.83 -13.30
CA MET A 326 0.19 -20.85 -14.40
C MET A 326 -0.01 -21.53 -15.76
N ALA A 327 0.54 -22.72 -15.94
CA ALA A 327 0.39 -23.53 -17.16
C ALA A 327 -0.91 -24.36 -17.23
N LEU A 328 -1.66 -24.50 -16.12
CA LEU A 328 -2.84 -25.39 -16.04
C LEU A 328 -4.17 -24.71 -16.38
N ASP A 329 -4.17 -23.41 -16.74
CA ASP A 329 -5.37 -22.65 -17.12
C ASP A 329 -6.53 -22.81 -16.11
N ILE A 330 -6.18 -22.99 -14.83
CA ILE A 330 -7.15 -23.12 -13.74
C ILE A 330 -7.64 -21.71 -13.49
N SER A 331 -8.84 -21.43 -14.01
CA SER A 331 -9.47 -20.12 -14.08
C SER A 331 -9.10 -19.26 -12.85
N PRO A 332 -8.33 -18.19 -13.03
CA PRO A 332 -7.88 -17.38 -11.92
C PRO A 332 -9.08 -16.69 -11.29
N SER A 333 -9.20 -16.77 -9.97
CA SER A 333 -9.81 -15.68 -9.19
C SER A 333 -11.20 -15.22 -9.68
N THR A 334 -12.12 -16.14 -9.94
CA THR A 334 -13.52 -15.72 -10.10
C THR A 334 -14.13 -15.61 -8.71
N GLY A 335 -14.90 -14.56 -8.49
CA GLY A 335 -15.67 -14.34 -7.27
C GLY A 335 -16.85 -15.28 -7.13
N GLN A 336 -16.70 -16.51 -7.61
CA GLN A 336 -17.67 -17.57 -7.45
C GLN A 336 -17.83 -17.89 -5.97
N MET A 337 -19.09 -18.04 -5.57
CA MET A 337 -19.46 -18.30 -4.18
C MET A 337 -18.93 -19.61 -3.57
N ASN A 338 -18.50 -20.55 -4.41
CA ASN A 338 -17.87 -21.81 -4.02
C ASN A 338 -16.33 -21.68 -3.83
N CYS A 339 -15.76 -20.48 -3.99
CA CYS A 339 -14.32 -20.29 -3.86
C CYS A 339 -13.84 -20.48 -2.40
N VAL A 340 -12.71 -21.17 -2.25
CA VAL A 340 -12.17 -21.65 -0.97
C VAL A 340 -11.73 -20.53 0.01
N MET A 341 -11.47 -19.30 -0.46
CA MET A 341 -11.26 -18.13 0.43
C MET A 341 -12.55 -17.40 0.85
N ARG A 342 -13.73 -17.92 0.50
CA ARG A 342 -14.98 -17.45 1.11
C ARG A 342 -15.12 -18.17 2.44
N TYR A 343 -14.57 -17.58 3.50
CA TYR A 343 -14.56 -18.10 4.87
C TYR A 343 -15.98 -18.48 5.32
N THR A 344 -16.34 -19.74 5.12
CA THR A 344 -17.65 -20.29 5.47
C THR A 344 -17.60 -21.20 6.69
N ARG A 345 -16.40 -21.60 7.16
CA ARG A 345 -16.20 -22.33 8.42
C ARG A 345 -14.71 -22.42 8.81
N ASP A 346 -14.33 -21.99 10.01
CA ASP A 346 -13.00 -22.25 10.60
C ASP A 346 -13.07 -23.38 11.63
N TRP A 347 -12.30 -24.46 11.42
CA TRP A 347 -12.12 -25.57 12.38
C TRP A 347 -10.68 -25.63 12.95
N GLY A 348 -9.84 -24.62 12.68
CA GLY A 348 -8.43 -24.57 13.05
C GLY A 348 -8.14 -23.95 14.43
N LYS A 349 -6.91 -24.18 14.92
CA LYS A 349 -6.37 -23.73 16.23
C LYS A 349 -5.36 -22.57 16.14
N HIS A 350 -5.30 -21.81 15.04
CA HIS A 350 -4.38 -20.65 14.89
C HIS A 350 -5.03 -19.33 15.33
N PRO A 351 -4.26 -18.27 15.67
CA PRO A 351 -4.82 -16.99 16.10
C PRO A 351 -5.44 -16.26 14.90
N ARG A 352 -6.68 -15.80 15.07
CA ARG A 352 -7.68 -15.63 14.00
C ARG A 352 -7.90 -14.17 13.60
N LEU A 353 -7.90 -13.90 12.29
CA LEU A 353 -8.81 -12.91 11.71
C LEU A 353 -10.22 -13.49 11.77
N THR A 354 -10.86 -13.32 12.93
CA THR A 354 -12.22 -13.78 13.15
C THR A 354 -13.21 -12.88 12.42
N PHE A 355 -13.62 -13.24 11.20
CA PHE A 355 -14.97 -12.89 10.77
C PHE A 355 -15.92 -13.69 11.65
N LYS A 356 -16.74 -13.00 12.45
CA LYS A 356 -17.76 -13.69 13.25
C LYS A 356 -18.68 -14.46 12.30
N ALA A 357 -18.78 -15.77 12.52
CA ALA A 357 -19.75 -16.67 11.88
C ALA A 357 -21.19 -16.43 12.38
N GLU A 358 -21.56 -15.15 12.56
CA GLU A 358 -22.90 -14.67 12.90
C GLU A 358 -23.46 -13.84 11.72
N ASN A 359 -23.06 -14.16 10.48
CA ASN A 359 -23.43 -13.41 9.29
C ASN A 359 -24.73 -13.98 8.70
N ASP A 360 -25.83 -13.26 8.81
CA ASP A 360 -27.13 -13.64 8.24
C ASP A 360 -27.08 -13.85 6.73
N THR A 361 -26.07 -13.29 6.05
CA THR A 361 -25.76 -13.53 4.64
C THR A 361 -25.48 -15.03 4.41
N LEU A 362 -24.84 -15.70 5.37
CA LEU A 362 -24.61 -17.16 5.32
C LEU A 362 -25.91 -17.94 5.52
N ASP A 363 -26.83 -17.45 6.37
CA ASP A 363 -28.14 -18.08 6.58
C ASP A 363 -29.04 -17.95 5.34
N ILE A 364 -28.98 -16.82 4.62
CA ILE A 364 -29.62 -16.66 3.30
C ILE A 364 -29.09 -17.71 2.32
N LEU A 365 -27.78 -17.94 2.30
CA LEU A 365 -27.14 -18.88 1.38
C LEU A 365 -27.36 -20.36 1.76
N ARG A 366 -27.80 -20.66 2.99
CA ARG A 366 -28.17 -22.01 3.46
C ARG A 366 -29.47 -22.55 2.88
N GLY A 367 -30.29 -21.71 2.24
CA GLY A 367 -31.55 -22.13 1.58
C GLY A 367 -31.39 -23.06 0.37
N ARG A 368 -30.16 -23.46 0.01
CA ARG A 368 -29.90 -24.50 -1.00
C ARG A 368 -29.31 -25.73 -0.30
N PRO A 369 -29.66 -26.96 -0.74
CA PRO A 369 -28.92 -28.14 -0.32
C PRO A 369 -27.50 -27.98 -0.86
N TRP A 370 -26.58 -27.59 0.01
CA TRP A 370 -25.16 -27.74 -0.24
C TRP A 370 -24.95 -29.21 -0.58
N PRO A 371 -24.49 -29.58 -1.79
CA PRO A 371 -24.04 -30.94 -1.97
C PRO A 371 -22.87 -31.10 -0.98
N ASN A 372 -22.90 -32.19 -0.20
CA ASN A 372 -21.86 -32.60 0.76
C ASN A 372 -20.48 -32.86 0.09
N THR A 373 -20.15 -32.19 -1.00
CA THR A 373 -19.14 -32.66 -1.95
C THR A 373 -17.97 -31.71 -2.17
N LEU A 374 -17.76 -30.70 -1.32
CA LEU A 374 -16.53 -29.90 -1.39
C LEU A 374 -15.77 -29.77 -0.06
N CYS A 375 -16.36 -30.17 1.07
CA CYS A 375 -15.71 -30.07 2.39
C CYS A 375 -15.77 -31.35 3.24
N ASP A 376 -16.21 -32.49 2.71
CA ASP A 376 -16.31 -33.73 3.50
C ASP A 376 -14.98 -34.50 3.62
N THR A 377 -13.97 -34.17 2.82
CA THR A 377 -12.70 -34.95 2.76
C THR A 377 -11.41 -34.16 2.94
N MET A 378 -11.45 -32.85 3.23
CA MET A 378 -10.21 -32.08 3.37
C MET A 378 -10.17 -31.25 4.64
N ASP A 379 -9.31 -31.67 5.56
CA ASP A 379 -8.86 -31.00 6.81
C ASP A 379 -8.17 -29.62 6.59
N ASP A 380 -8.45 -28.95 5.47
CA ASP A 380 -7.48 -28.10 4.76
C ASP A 380 -8.01 -26.82 4.13
N CYS A 381 -9.14 -26.31 4.61
CA CYS A 381 -9.64 -24.97 4.30
C CYS A 381 -8.82 -23.84 4.99
N ARG A 382 -7.48 -23.90 4.94
CA ARG A 382 -6.57 -22.96 5.61
C ARG A 382 -5.74 -22.18 4.58
N GLY A 383 -6.34 -21.14 4.00
CA GLY A 383 -5.58 -20.09 3.31
C GLY A 383 -5.01 -19.13 4.34
N GLN A 384 -3.71 -19.21 4.60
CA GLN A 384 -2.98 -18.16 5.30
C GLN A 384 -2.85 -16.97 4.36
N MET A 385 -3.21 -15.78 4.82
CA MET A 385 -2.63 -14.55 4.28
C MET A 385 -1.14 -14.63 4.61
N ILE A 386 -0.32 -14.88 3.61
CA ILE A 386 1.12 -14.59 3.69
C ILE A 386 1.23 -13.14 3.19
N VAL A 387 2.36 -12.41 3.34
CA VAL A 387 2.57 -11.09 2.73
C VAL A 387 4.06 -10.88 2.35
N SER A 388 4.26 -10.68 1.06
CA SER A 388 5.41 -10.12 0.32
C SER A 388 6.79 -10.77 0.15
N ASP A 389 7.46 -10.38 -0.97
CA ASP A 389 8.81 -10.75 -1.48
C ASP A 389 9.58 -9.54 -2.07
N ARG A 390 10.75 -9.26 -1.47
CA ARG A 390 11.70 -8.16 -1.76
C ARG A 390 12.42 -8.26 -3.11
N GLU A 391 12.68 -9.47 -3.64
CA GLU A 391 13.41 -9.61 -4.92
C GLU A 391 12.46 -9.56 -6.13
N THR A 392 11.16 -9.75 -5.91
CA THR A 392 10.18 -9.94 -6.98
C THR A 392 8.99 -8.97 -6.95
N GLY A 393 8.87 -8.14 -5.92
CA GLY A 393 7.79 -7.15 -5.78
C GLY A 393 6.41 -7.78 -5.64
N GLN A 394 6.30 -8.91 -4.96
CA GLN A 394 5.02 -9.59 -4.77
C GLN A 394 4.48 -9.27 -3.38
N ILE A 395 3.16 -9.16 -3.19
CA ILE A 395 2.47 -9.15 -1.89
C ILE A 395 1.77 -10.52 -1.77
N PHE A 396 2.47 -11.48 -1.18
CA PHE A 396 1.91 -12.83 -0.94
C PHE A 396 0.74 -12.87 0.01
#